data_AF-A0A084EZ45-F1
#
_entry.id   AF-A0A084EZ45-F1
#
_cell.length_a   1.000
_cell.length_b   1.000
_cell.length_c   1.000
_cell.angle_alpha   90.00
_cell.angle_beta   90.00
_cell.angle_gamma   90.00
#
_symmetry.space_group_name_H-M   'P 1'
#
loop_
_entity.id
_entity.type
_entity.pdbx_description
1 polymer ?
#
loop_
_entity_poly.entity_id
_entity_poly.type
_entity_poly.pdbx_seq_one_letter_code
_entity_poly.pdbx_strand_id
1 'polypeptide(L)'
;MNIKILRELDAFYFKDLLDLFNMDTDQLNETLKTLIYFKILRKLTDPSDNELDELLEINNWKQLNTPNIDDLYVFKYVGIVIVSNTCLIIYPKHIDYYKEDKDNNFVVLKQFISVIKKYKYKEQRININDDGLKNNFNLLSLTLELLNNYNEHGLYINNKEIVEENGDGEILWERTINQKSAYILENNLIYLDLYTSNQINNNDNYFTNLHSCLLTIMTNQIKEVLNILDLKPVHLNNKRIEDFGNKEYIISKLNQELSSQFITYKQDTLMLIKRCIQEITDANISNNISFIGTNNFNLVWEDVCSVVFNNCINKPIKDFEFSYYKNNKESLLLSEIIAKPNWKHIKSNKVHIANKTLKPDIITINNKQLSIYDAKYYKLILNENELKNYPAVNDVIKQYLYQVAYIDFAKENDITITNNAFLMPIDANTVLNIGNVNIDLLVFNENNLKNIDVLLLPCKKMFKRYLNNQLITNIKELDDE
;
A
#
# COMPACT_ATOMS: atom_id res chain seq x y z
N MET A 1 -20.28 17.30 -2.58
CA MET A 1 -19.16 17.02 -3.50
C MET A 1 -19.69 16.33 -4.75
N ASN A 2 -19.13 16.61 -5.92
CA ASN A 2 -19.50 15.97 -7.19
C ASN A 2 -18.68 14.68 -7.37
N ILE A 3 -19.34 13.52 -7.39
CA ILE A 3 -18.64 12.23 -7.53
C ILE A 3 -18.55 11.85 -9.00
N LYS A 4 -17.33 11.63 -9.50
CA LYS A 4 -17.04 11.14 -10.85
C LYS A 4 -16.35 9.79 -10.77
N ILE A 5 -16.85 8.83 -11.53
CA ILE A 5 -16.33 7.46 -11.57
C ILE A 5 -15.60 7.27 -12.90
N LEU A 6 -14.31 6.96 -12.81
CA LEU A 6 -13.38 6.79 -13.91
C LEU A 6 -12.69 5.42 -13.80
N ARG A 7 -11.97 5.03 -14.84
CA ARG A 7 -11.11 3.86 -14.85
C ARG A 7 -9.68 4.27 -15.19
N GLU A 8 -8.72 3.54 -14.65
CA GLU A 8 -7.31 3.69 -14.99
C GLU A 8 -7.13 3.55 -16.51
N LEU A 9 -6.23 4.38 -17.06
CA LEU A 9 -6.00 4.55 -18.49
C LEU A 9 -7.16 5.14 -19.29
N ASP A 10 -8.17 5.71 -18.63
CA ASP A 10 -9.12 6.59 -19.31
C ASP A 10 -8.39 7.88 -19.75
N ALA A 11 -8.56 8.21 -21.03
CA ALA A 11 -7.93 9.36 -21.68
C ALA A 11 -8.95 10.49 -21.89
N PHE A 12 -8.49 11.72 -21.70
CA PHE A 12 -9.30 12.94 -21.75
C PHE A 12 -8.55 14.03 -22.51
N TYR A 13 -9.27 14.83 -23.29
CA TYR A 13 -8.75 16.09 -23.77
C TYR A 13 -8.82 17.14 -22.67
N PHE A 14 -8.04 18.21 -22.82
CA PHE A 14 -8.09 19.36 -21.92
C PHE A 14 -9.53 19.88 -21.71
N LYS A 15 -10.34 19.92 -22.79
CA LYS A 15 -11.74 20.37 -22.72
C LYS A 15 -12.62 19.46 -21.86
N ASP A 16 -12.45 18.15 -21.95
CA ASP A 16 -13.21 17.21 -21.13
C ASP A 16 -12.89 17.37 -19.64
N LEU A 17 -11.63 17.73 -19.33
CA LEU A 17 -11.19 17.98 -17.97
C LEU A 17 -11.74 19.30 -17.39
N LEU A 18 -11.96 20.33 -18.22
CA LEU A 18 -12.67 21.55 -17.80
C LEU A 18 -14.07 21.20 -17.30
N ASP A 19 -14.80 20.38 -18.06
CA ASP A 19 -16.15 19.94 -17.71
C ASP A 19 -16.15 18.96 -16.53
N LEU A 20 -15.14 18.08 -16.43
CA LEU A 20 -14.99 17.11 -15.35
C LEU A 20 -14.86 17.80 -13.98
N PHE A 21 -13.97 18.81 -13.90
CA PHE A 21 -13.69 19.53 -12.66
C PHE A 21 -14.57 20.76 -12.45
N ASN A 22 -15.27 21.24 -13.49
CA ASN A 22 -16.06 22.47 -13.48
C ASN A 22 -15.21 23.68 -13.05
N MET A 23 -14.09 23.88 -13.75
CA MET A 23 -13.08 24.91 -13.49
C MET A 23 -12.83 25.75 -14.75
N ASP A 24 -12.28 26.96 -14.56
CA ASP A 24 -11.73 27.74 -15.67
C ASP A 24 -10.35 27.20 -16.12
N THR A 25 -9.85 27.72 -17.24
CA THR A 25 -8.59 27.29 -17.85
C THR A 25 -7.37 27.48 -16.94
N ASP A 26 -7.31 28.59 -16.20
CA ASP A 26 -6.15 28.92 -15.36
C ASP A 26 -6.12 28.02 -14.12
N GLN A 27 -7.27 27.83 -13.47
CA GLN A 27 -7.46 26.90 -12.37
C GLN A 27 -7.16 25.46 -12.78
N LEU A 28 -7.63 25.05 -13.96
CA LEU A 28 -7.35 23.72 -14.47
C LEU A 28 -5.86 23.52 -14.72
N ASN A 29 -5.16 24.49 -15.33
CA ASN A 29 -3.72 24.38 -15.57
C ASN A 29 -2.91 24.15 -14.28
N GLU A 30 -3.20 24.89 -13.21
CA GLU A 30 -2.55 24.67 -11.91
C GLU A 30 -2.92 23.31 -11.28
N THR A 31 -4.18 22.90 -11.43
CA THR A 31 -4.65 21.58 -11.00
C THR A 31 -3.92 20.45 -11.74
N LEU A 32 -3.79 20.55 -13.07
CA LEU A 32 -3.12 19.55 -13.89
C LEU A 32 -1.63 19.46 -13.57
N LYS A 33 -0.95 20.59 -13.36
CA LYS A 33 0.46 20.60 -12.89
C LYS A 33 0.60 19.79 -11.60
N THR A 34 -0.34 19.99 -10.67
CA THR A 34 -0.34 19.31 -9.38
C THR A 34 -0.66 17.81 -9.51
N LEU A 35 -1.66 17.43 -10.31
CA LEU A 35 -1.99 16.03 -10.58
C LEU A 35 -0.86 15.28 -11.29
N ILE A 36 -0.14 15.95 -12.20
CA ILE A 36 1.04 15.41 -12.88
C ILE A 36 2.21 15.27 -11.90
N TYR A 37 2.44 16.27 -11.05
CA TYR A 37 3.47 16.21 -10.00
C TYR A 37 3.25 15.00 -9.07
N PHE A 38 2.01 14.74 -8.68
CA PHE A 38 1.64 13.56 -7.88
C PHE A 38 1.54 12.27 -8.69
N LYS A 39 1.82 12.29 -10.00
CA LYS A 39 1.72 11.15 -10.91
C LYS A 39 0.33 10.48 -10.91
N ILE A 40 -0.71 11.25 -10.61
CA ILE A 40 -2.12 10.82 -10.73
C ILE A 40 -2.53 10.85 -12.21
N LEU A 41 -2.10 11.92 -12.88
CA LEU A 41 -2.36 12.17 -14.29
C LEU A 41 -1.03 12.17 -15.04
N ARG A 42 -1.05 11.67 -16.28
CA ARG A 42 0.05 11.79 -17.23
C ARG A 42 -0.43 12.56 -18.44
N LYS A 43 0.31 13.59 -18.85
CA LYS A 43 0.15 14.19 -20.17
C LYS A 43 0.90 13.31 -21.18
N LEU A 44 0.23 12.92 -22.25
CA LEU A 44 0.88 12.24 -23.37
C LEU A 44 1.61 13.30 -24.21
N THR A 45 2.87 13.03 -24.50
CA THR A 45 3.68 13.77 -25.49
C THR A 45 4.13 12.77 -26.55
N ASP A 46 4.56 13.26 -27.72
CA ASP A 46 5.13 12.44 -28.80
C ASP A 46 5.87 11.19 -28.27
N PRO A 47 5.42 9.98 -28.62
CA PRO A 47 5.82 8.79 -27.90
C PRO A 47 7.24 8.36 -28.25
N SER A 48 8.02 8.03 -27.22
CA SER A 48 9.18 7.14 -27.39
C SER A 48 8.73 5.69 -27.64
N ASP A 49 9.59 4.83 -28.21
CA ASP A 49 9.25 3.43 -28.54
C ASP A 49 8.69 2.64 -27.34
N ASN A 50 9.13 2.95 -26.11
CA ASN A 50 8.63 2.30 -24.87
C ASN A 50 7.24 2.78 -24.44
N GLU A 51 6.78 3.94 -24.93
CA GLU A 51 5.46 4.50 -24.60
C GLU A 51 4.37 4.00 -25.55
N LEU A 52 4.74 3.50 -26.74
CA LEU A 52 3.80 2.88 -27.69
C LEU A 52 3.02 1.73 -27.07
N ASP A 53 3.69 0.83 -26.33
CA ASP A 53 3.05 -0.32 -25.69
C ASP A 53 2.03 0.11 -24.63
N GLU A 54 2.32 1.19 -23.87
CA GLU A 54 1.37 1.75 -22.92
C GLU A 54 0.21 2.51 -23.60
N LEU A 55 0.44 3.11 -24.78
CA LEU A 55 -0.62 3.74 -25.57
C LEU A 55 -1.64 2.71 -26.10
N LEU A 56 -1.18 1.51 -26.46
CA LEU A 56 -2.05 0.43 -26.94
C LEU A 56 -3.05 -0.04 -25.87
N GLU A 57 -2.71 0.10 -24.59
CA GLU A 57 -3.58 -0.24 -23.47
C GLU A 57 -4.65 0.82 -23.15
N ILE A 58 -4.59 2.01 -23.77
CA ILE A 58 -5.55 3.09 -23.48
C ILE A 58 -6.95 2.68 -23.93
N ASN A 59 -7.88 2.66 -22.97
CA ASN A 59 -9.25 2.14 -23.14
C ASN A 59 -9.99 2.73 -24.35
N ASN A 60 -9.78 4.02 -24.63
CA ASN A 60 -10.51 4.76 -25.67
C ASN A 60 -9.64 5.11 -26.89
N TRP A 61 -8.43 4.55 -27.02
CA TRP A 61 -7.48 4.91 -28.09
C TRP A 61 -8.12 4.95 -29.49
N LYS A 62 -8.90 3.91 -29.84
CA LYS A 62 -9.56 3.81 -31.16
C LYS A 62 -10.69 4.81 -31.40
N GLN A 63 -11.29 5.38 -30.35
CA GLN A 63 -12.33 6.42 -30.47
C GLN A 63 -11.70 7.82 -30.57
N LEU A 64 -10.45 7.97 -30.16
CA LEU A 64 -9.66 9.18 -30.32
C LEU A 64 -9.17 9.24 -31.77
N ASN A 65 -9.98 9.80 -32.67
CA ASN A 65 -9.57 10.13 -34.05
C ASN A 65 -8.56 11.30 -34.04
N THR A 66 -7.34 11.10 -33.51
CA THR A 66 -6.41 12.22 -33.25
C THR A 66 -5.23 12.29 -34.21
N PRO A 67 -5.09 13.40 -34.96
CA PRO A 67 -3.84 13.77 -35.61
C PRO A 67 -2.83 14.44 -34.67
N ASN A 68 -3.17 14.73 -33.40
CA ASN A 68 -2.27 15.36 -32.43
C ASN A 68 -2.39 14.72 -31.03
N ILE A 69 -1.42 13.89 -30.64
CA ILE A 69 -1.40 13.14 -29.37
C ILE A 69 -1.04 14.06 -28.18
N ASP A 70 -0.42 15.21 -28.45
CA ASP A 70 0.17 16.13 -27.47
C ASP A 70 -0.82 16.84 -26.53
N ASP A 71 -2.13 16.63 -26.72
CA ASP A 71 -3.21 17.25 -25.92
C ASP A 71 -4.03 16.25 -25.09
N LEU A 72 -3.56 15.00 -25.00
CA LEU A 72 -4.24 13.95 -24.24
C LEU A 72 -3.67 13.79 -22.82
N TYR A 73 -4.57 13.58 -21.88
CA TYR A 73 -4.27 13.33 -20.47
C TYR A 73 -4.85 11.99 -20.06
N VAL A 74 -4.06 11.17 -19.38
CA VAL A 74 -4.42 9.82 -18.97
C VAL A 74 -4.27 9.67 -17.47
N PHE A 75 -5.29 9.13 -16.80
CA PHE A 75 -5.19 8.79 -15.38
C PHE A 75 -4.39 7.49 -15.20
N LYS A 76 -3.17 7.60 -14.66
CA LYS A 76 -2.31 6.47 -14.29
C LYS A 76 -2.34 6.29 -12.77
N TYR A 77 -3.55 6.06 -12.25
CA TYR A 77 -3.82 6.01 -10.82
C TYR A 77 -5.00 5.11 -10.53
N VAL A 78 -4.97 4.45 -9.38
CA VAL A 78 -6.09 3.68 -8.82
C VAL A 78 -6.34 4.17 -7.41
N GLY A 79 -7.56 4.63 -7.12
CA GLY A 79 -7.91 5.18 -5.82
C GLY A 79 -8.97 6.28 -5.85
N ILE A 80 -8.97 7.10 -4.81
CA ILE A 80 -9.85 8.26 -4.65
C ILE A 80 -8.99 9.53 -4.72
N VAL A 81 -9.42 10.52 -5.49
CA VAL A 81 -8.79 11.83 -5.61
C VAL A 81 -9.85 12.91 -5.47
N ILE A 82 -9.72 13.76 -4.46
CA ILE A 82 -10.52 14.95 -4.22
C ILE A 82 -9.76 16.13 -4.84
N VAL A 83 -10.44 16.88 -5.69
CA VAL A 83 -9.95 18.13 -6.29
C VAL A 83 -11.04 19.17 -6.08
N SER A 84 -10.80 20.13 -5.18
CA SER A 84 -11.79 21.13 -4.79
C SER A 84 -13.12 20.48 -4.37
N ASN A 85 -14.20 20.63 -5.13
CA ASN A 85 -15.51 20.04 -4.84
C ASN A 85 -15.80 18.76 -5.67
N THR A 86 -14.81 18.21 -6.35
CA THR A 86 -14.95 17.03 -7.22
C THR A 86 -14.18 15.85 -6.64
N CYS A 87 -14.84 14.70 -6.50
CA CYS A 87 -14.25 13.45 -6.05
C CYS A 87 -14.20 12.46 -7.20
N LEU A 88 -12.99 12.16 -7.66
CA LEU A 88 -12.71 11.13 -8.63
C LEU A 88 -12.53 9.80 -7.91
N ILE A 89 -13.24 8.79 -8.36
CA ILE A 89 -13.03 7.38 -7.99
C ILE A 89 -12.49 6.69 -9.24
N ILE A 90 -11.24 6.26 -9.19
CA ILE A 90 -10.53 5.69 -10.34
C ILE A 90 -10.29 4.20 -10.09
N TYR A 91 -11.01 3.36 -10.84
CA TYR A 91 -10.95 1.90 -10.72
C TYR A 91 -9.76 1.31 -11.48
N PRO A 92 -9.22 0.15 -11.04
CA PRO A 92 -8.24 -0.61 -11.83
C PRO A 92 -8.71 -0.89 -13.27
N LYS A 93 -7.79 -0.86 -14.25
CA LYS A 93 -8.12 -1.03 -15.68
C LYS A 93 -8.82 -2.34 -16.04
N HIS A 94 -8.64 -3.39 -15.22
CA HIS A 94 -9.22 -4.71 -15.44
C HIS A 94 -10.68 -4.85 -14.95
N ILE A 95 -11.25 -3.83 -14.31
CA ILE A 95 -12.64 -3.84 -13.83
C ILE A 95 -13.55 -3.30 -14.93
N ASP A 96 -14.52 -4.12 -15.36
CA ASP A 96 -15.38 -3.80 -16.49
C ASP A 96 -16.66 -3.08 -16.04
N TYR A 97 -17.30 -3.57 -14.99
CA TYR A 97 -18.56 -3.03 -14.46
C TYR A 97 -18.32 -2.04 -13.31
N TYR A 98 -17.38 -1.11 -13.53
CA TYR A 98 -16.92 -0.16 -12.50
C TYR A 98 -17.93 0.96 -12.21
N LYS A 99 -18.85 1.24 -13.14
CA LYS A 99 -19.89 2.28 -12.96
C LYS A 99 -21.03 1.77 -12.08
N GLU A 100 -21.37 0.51 -12.24
CA GLU A 100 -22.42 -0.21 -11.51
C GLU A 100 -22.07 -0.41 -10.03
N ASP A 101 -20.79 -0.35 -9.65
CA ASP A 101 -20.37 -0.48 -8.24
C ASP A 101 -20.98 0.62 -7.34
N LYS A 102 -21.32 1.78 -7.91
CA LYS A 102 -22.04 2.83 -7.19
C LYS A 102 -23.39 2.36 -6.66
N ASP A 103 -24.13 1.60 -7.46
CA ASP A 103 -25.44 1.07 -7.09
C ASP A 103 -25.31 -0.08 -6.09
N ASN A 104 -24.14 -0.73 -6.06
CA ASN A 104 -23.76 -1.77 -5.12
C ASN A 104 -23.04 -1.23 -3.86
N ASN A 105 -23.27 0.03 -3.49
CA ASN A 105 -22.64 0.66 -2.32
C ASN A 105 -21.11 0.56 -2.32
N PHE A 106 -20.47 0.71 -3.48
CA PHE A 106 -19.01 0.81 -3.60
C PHE A 106 -18.23 -0.39 -3.01
N VAL A 107 -18.77 -1.61 -3.12
CA VAL A 107 -18.15 -2.81 -2.56
C VAL A 107 -16.78 -3.08 -3.18
N VAL A 108 -16.66 -2.95 -4.50
CA VAL A 108 -15.41 -3.17 -5.23
C VAL A 108 -14.38 -2.10 -4.88
N LEU A 109 -14.82 -0.83 -4.82
CA LEU A 109 -13.98 0.28 -4.34
C LEU A 109 -13.40 0.01 -2.95
N LYS A 110 -14.24 -0.31 -1.98
CA LYS A 110 -13.81 -0.59 -0.59
C LYS A 110 -12.79 -1.71 -0.55
N GLN A 111 -12.99 -2.74 -1.37
CA GLN A 111 -12.08 -3.88 -1.45
C GLN A 111 -10.70 -3.46 -1.96
N PHE A 112 -10.60 -2.83 -3.14
CA PHE A 112 -9.27 -2.50 -3.68
C PHE A 112 -8.58 -1.39 -2.87
N ILE A 113 -9.32 -0.45 -2.27
CA ILE A 113 -8.74 0.54 -1.34
C ILE A 113 -8.13 -0.17 -0.12
N SER A 114 -8.82 -1.18 0.43
CA SER A 114 -8.29 -1.97 1.54
C SER A 114 -7.02 -2.72 1.15
N VAL A 115 -6.97 -3.28 -0.07
CA VAL A 115 -5.79 -3.95 -0.62
C VAL A 115 -4.62 -2.96 -0.74
N ILE A 116 -4.85 -1.78 -1.31
CA ILE A 116 -3.82 -0.72 -1.42
C ILE A 116 -3.32 -0.30 -0.03
N LYS A 117 -4.22 -0.11 0.95
CA LYS A 117 -3.84 0.25 2.32
C LYS A 117 -2.96 -0.82 2.95
N LYS A 118 -3.33 -2.10 2.81
CA LYS A 118 -2.54 -3.22 3.33
C LYS A 118 -1.15 -3.30 2.68
N TYR A 119 -1.07 -3.14 1.36
CA TYR A 119 0.20 -3.08 0.63
C TYR A 119 1.09 -1.93 1.13
N LYS A 120 0.56 -0.71 1.19
CA LYS A 120 1.32 0.47 1.64
C LYS A 120 1.81 0.34 3.08
N TYR A 121 0.99 -0.25 3.96
CA TYR A 121 1.39 -0.49 5.35
C TYR A 121 2.59 -1.45 5.44
N LYS A 122 2.61 -2.49 4.60
CA LYS A 122 3.74 -3.42 4.47
C LYS A 122 4.99 -2.70 3.95
N GLU A 123 4.88 -1.89 2.89
CA GLU A 123 6.01 -1.12 2.36
C GLU A 123 6.59 -0.13 3.35
N GLN A 124 5.74 0.61 4.06
CA GLN A 124 6.16 1.59 5.07
C GLN A 124 7.02 0.93 6.15
N ARG A 125 6.61 -0.24 6.66
CA ARG A 125 7.39 -0.99 7.67
C ARG A 125 8.77 -1.43 7.19
N ILE A 126 8.91 -1.74 5.91
CA ILE A 126 10.20 -2.15 5.31
C ILE A 126 11.12 -0.93 5.16
N ASN A 127 10.56 0.24 4.84
CA ASN A 127 11.29 1.46 4.52
C ASN A 127 11.53 2.40 5.72
N ILE A 128 11.22 2.01 6.96
CA ILE A 128 11.46 2.81 8.19
C ILE A 128 12.93 3.22 8.37
N ASN A 129 13.86 2.54 7.69
CA ASN A 129 15.31 2.82 7.77
C ASN A 129 15.82 3.92 6.82
N ASP A 130 14.96 4.51 5.98
CA ASP A 130 15.36 5.58 5.07
C ASP A 130 14.64 6.89 5.48
N ASP A 131 15.39 7.78 6.14
CA ASP A 131 14.98 9.10 6.67
C ASP A 131 14.54 10.12 5.59
N GLY A 132 14.18 9.63 4.39
CA GLY A 132 13.99 10.42 3.18
C GLY A 132 12.56 10.50 2.65
N LEU A 133 11.56 9.94 3.33
CA LEU A 133 10.16 10.06 2.89
C LEU A 133 9.58 11.41 3.32
N LYS A 134 9.80 12.43 2.48
CA LYS A 134 8.76 13.45 2.22
C LYS A 134 7.54 12.72 1.64
N ASN A 135 6.82 11.99 2.49
CA ASN A 135 5.48 11.54 2.18
C ASN A 135 4.69 12.81 1.91
N ASN A 136 4.19 12.95 0.69
CA ASN A 136 3.25 13.99 0.34
C ASN A 136 1.98 13.73 1.16
N PHE A 137 1.95 14.32 2.35
CA PHE A 137 0.85 14.27 3.30
C PHE A 137 -0.33 14.99 2.65
N ASN A 138 -1.49 14.35 2.67
CA ASN A 138 -2.71 14.95 2.19
C ASN A 138 -3.83 14.68 3.19
N LEU A 139 -4.75 15.63 3.30
CA LEU A 139 -5.88 15.61 4.22
C LEU A 139 -6.59 14.24 4.34
N LEU A 140 -6.92 13.59 3.22
CA LEU A 140 -7.65 12.33 3.17
C LEU A 140 -6.86 11.19 3.82
N SER A 141 -5.57 11.05 3.48
CA SER A 141 -4.72 10.02 4.07
C SER A 141 -4.54 10.23 5.57
N LEU A 142 -4.28 11.47 5.99
CA LEU A 142 -4.12 11.82 7.41
C LEU A 142 -5.41 11.60 8.20
N THR A 143 -6.56 11.95 7.64
CA THR A 143 -7.86 11.74 8.32
C THR A 143 -8.14 10.26 8.51
N LEU A 144 -7.85 9.42 7.52
CA LEU A 144 -8.04 7.98 7.62
C LEU A 144 -7.06 7.33 8.60
N GLU A 145 -5.81 7.82 8.67
CA GLU A 145 -4.83 7.39 9.67
C GLU A 145 -5.27 7.78 11.09
N LEU A 146 -5.75 9.02 11.26
CA LEU A 146 -6.27 9.54 12.53
C LEU A 146 -7.49 8.75 13.02
N LEU A 147 -8.43 8.46 12.12
CA LEU A 147 -9.60 7.67 12.44
C LEU A 147 -9.23 6.22 12.82
N ASN A 148 -8.26 5.61 12.12
CA ASN A 148 -7.80 4.26 12.46
C ASN A 148 -7.12 4.23 13.84
N ASN A 149 -6.23 5.19 14.11
CA ASN A 149 -5.58 5.34 15.40
C ASN A 149 -6.61 5.52 16.54
N TYR A 150 -7.64 6.34 16.32
CA TYR A 150 -8.74 6.51 17.28
C TYR A 150 -9.55 5.22 17.49
N ASN A 151 -9.84 4.47 16.44
CA ASN A 151 -10.57 3.20 16.57
C ASN A 151 -9.75 2.13 17.31
N GLU A 152 -8.43 2.14 17.16
CA GLU A 152 -7.52 1.18 17.80
C GLU A 152 -7.20 1.54 19.26
N HIS A 153 -6.99 2.82 19.55
CA HIS A 153 -6.43 3.27 20.84
C HIS A 153 -7.34 4.24 21.62
N GLY A 154 -8.46 4.67 21.04
CA GLY A 154 -9.31 5.70 21.60
C GLY A 154 -8.67 7.10 21.54
N LEU A 155 -9.16 8.01 22.38
CA LEU A 155 -8.55 9.34 22.51
C LEU A 155 -7.17 9.25 23.17
N TYR A 156 -6.32 10.21 22.84
CA TYR A 156 -5.05 10.38 23.55
C TYR A 156 -5.37 10.73 25.00
N ILE A 157 -4.91 9.92 25.95
CA ILE A 157 -5.06 10.17 27.38
C ILE A 157 -3.67 10.10 28.02
N ASN A 158 -3.37 11.10 28.85
CA ASN A 158 -2.20 11.06 29.71
C ASN A 158 -2.66 10.88 31.16
N ASN A 159 -2.01 9.97 31.87
CA ASN A 159 -2.29 9.72 33.27
C ASN A 159 -1.38 10.65 34.06
N LYS A 160 -1.95 11.42 34.98
CA LYS A 160 -1.15 12.17 35.95
C LYS A 160 -1.04 11.34 37.21
N GLU A 161 0.20 11.12 37.63
CA GLU A 161 0.47 10.66 38.97
C GLU A 161 0.14 11.79 39.94
N ILE A 162 -0.75 11.51 40.88
CA ILE A 162 -1.15 12.44 41.93
C ILE A 162 -0.83 11.80 43.27
N VAL A 163 -0.53 12.64 44.26
CA VAL A 163 -0.41 12.21 45.65
C VAL A 163 -1.63 12.70 46.40
N GLU A 164 -2.36 11.76 46.99
CA GLU A 164 -3.56 12.01 47.77
C GLU A 164 -3.42 11.43 49.18
N GLU A 165 -4.28 11.85 50.10
CA GLU A 165 -4.30 11.35 51.47
C GLU A 165 -5.31 10.21 51.58
N ASN A 166 -4.86 9.05 52.08
CA ASN A 166 -5.67 7.84 52.27
C ASN A 166 -6.39 7.36 50.99
N GLY A 167 -5.75 7.49 49.82
CA GLY A 167 -6.27 6.96 48.58
C GLY A 167 -6.04 5.46 48.42
N ASP A 168 -6.57 4.89 47.35
CA ASP A 168 -6.49 3.44 47.07
C ASP A 168 -5.17 3.02 46.38
N GLY A 169 -4.26 3.98 46.17
CA GLY A 169 -3.00 3.79 45.47
C GLY A 169 -1.84 3.29 46.34
N GLU A 170 -0.63 3.23 45.78
CA GLU A 170 0.55 2.76 46.50
C GLU A 170 0.95 3.73 47.62
N ILE A 171 1.21 3.23 48.83
CA ILE A 171 1.58 4.07 49.97
C ILE A 171 3.01 4.59 49.80
N LEU A 172 3.15 5.92 49.80
CA LEU A 172 4.43 6.62 49.81
C LEU A 172 4.97 6.68 51.24
N TRP A 173 5.57 5.57 51.70
CA TRP A 173 6.01 5.41 53.09
C TRP A 173 7.00 6.46 53.54
N GLU A 174 8.01 6.80 52.72
CA GLU A 174 9.01 7.80 53.09
C GLU A 174 8.36 9.17 53.38
N ARG A 175 7.45 9.59 52.51
CA ARG A 175 6.72 10.85 52.69
C ARG A 175 5.77 10.80 53.87
N THR A 176 5.07 9.68 54.06
CA THR A 176 4.15 9.45 55.17
C THR A 176 4.87 9.51 56.52
N ILE A 177 5.99 8.80 56.66
CA ILE A 177 6.80 8.78 57.89
C ILE A 177 7.32 10.18 58.23
N ASN A 178 7.75 10.94 57.22
CA ASN A 178 8.33 12.27 57.42
C ASN A 178 7.30 13.37 57.73
N GLN A 179 6.04 13.22 57.28
CA GLN A 179 5.06 14.32 57.29
C GLN A 179 3.79 14.03 58.10
N LYS A 180 3.49 12.77 58.42
CA LYS A 180 2.30 12.37 59.17
C LYS A 180 2.64 11.94 60.60
N SER A 181 1.70 12.16 61.50
CA SER A 181 1.87 11.78 62.90
C SER A 181 1.61 10.28 63.08
N ALA A 182 2.55 9.61 63.75
CA ALA A 182 2.39 8.22 64.14
C ALA A 182 1.76 8.11 65.53
N TYR A 183 0.95 7.08 65.72
CA TYR A 183 0.36 6.72 67.00
C TYR A 183 0.99 5.43 67.50
N ILE A 184 1.26 5.34 68.80
CA ILE A 184 1.85 4.15 69.42
C ILE A 184 0.75 3.35 70.08
N LEU A 185 0.57 2.10 69.64
CA LEU A 185 -0.34 1.14 70.25
C LEU A 185 0.44 -0.16 70.51
N GLU A 186 0.54 -0.57 71.78
CA GLU A 186 1.22 -1.82 72.20
C GLU A 186 2.63 -1.98 71.58
N ASN A 187 3.45 -0.92 71.66
CA ASN A 187 4.79 -0.84 71.06
C ASN A 187 4.88 -0.88 69.51
N ASN A 188 3.75 -0.81 68.80
CA ASN A 188 3.72 -0.69 67.35
C ASN A 188 3.40 0.75 66.92
N LEU A 189 4.12 1.27 65.91
CA LEU A 189 3.78 2.52 65.25
C LEU A 189 2.65 2.27 64.23
N ILE A 190 1.59 3.06 64.34
CA ILE A 190 0.44 3.02 63.42
C ILE A 190 0.26 4.43 62.84
N TYR A 191 0.22 4.51 61.50
CA TYR A 191 -0.14 5.72 60.78
C TYR A 191 -1.60 5.61 60.35
N LEU A 192 -2.43 6.56 60.79
CA LEU A 192 -3.85 6.63 60.42
C LEU A 192 -4.08 7.44 59.14
N ASP A 193 -3.16 8.34 58.82
CA ASP A 193 -3.16 9.14 57.60
C ASP A 193 -1.93 8.77 56.77
N LEU A 194 -2.17 8.31 55.55
CA LEU A 194 -1.16 7.83 54.61
C LEU A 194 -1.14 8.73 53.38
N TYR A 195 0.04 9.04 52.86
CA TYR A 195 0.14 9.57 51.50
C TYR A 195 0.19 8.40 50.53
N THR A 196 -0.67 8.41 49.52
CA THR A 196 -0.76 7.38 48.49
C THR A 196 -0.56 7.98 47.11
N SER A 197 0.19 7.30 46.24
CA SER A 197 0.34 7.65 44.83
C SER A 197 -0.73 6.95 44.01
N ASN A 198 -1.48 7.72 43.23
CA ASN A 198 -2.52 7.21 42.35
C ASN A 198 -2.39 7.83 40.95
N GLN A 199 -2.99 7.18 39.94
CA GLN A 199 -3.03 7.70 38.59
C GLN A 199 -4.44 8.16 38.25
N ILE A 200 -4.61 9.47 38.03
CA ILE A 200 -5.87 10.01 37.53
C ILE A 200 -5.76 10.27 36.03
N ASN A 201 -6.77 9.80 35.29
CA ASN A 201 -6.96 10.15 33.88
C ASN A 201 -7.22 11.65 33.77
N ASN A 202 -6.28 12.39 33.17
CA ASN A 202 -6.47 13.81 32.91
C ASN A 202 -7.32 13.99 31.64
N ASN A 203 -8.64 13.75 31.71
CA ASN A 203 -9.54 13.88 30.55
C ASN A 203 -9.66 15.35 30.06
N ASP A 204 -9.35 16.32 30.93
CA ASP A 204 -9.23 17.75 30.58
C ASP A 204 -7.83 18.11 30.03
N ASN A 205 -7.00 17.13 29.71
CA ASN A 205 -5.69 17.38 29.13
C ASN A 205 -5.83 18.10 27.77
N TYR A 206 -5.01 19.12 27.61
CA TYR A 206 -4.87 19.91 26.39
C TYR A 206 -4.77 19.01 25.14
N PHE A 207 -3.95 17.95 25.20
CA PHE A 207 -3.74 17.03 24.08
C PHE A 207 -4.94 16.14 23.76
N THR A 208 -5.71 15.71 24.78
CA THR A 208 -6.95 14.95 24.61
C THR A 208 -7.99 15.79 23.87
N ASN A 209 -8.17 17.03 24.32
CA ASN A 209 -9.05 18.01 23.70
C ASN A 209 -8.60 18.36 22.27
N LEU A 210 -7.29 18.50 22.05
CA LEU A 210 -6.72 18.78 20.72
C LEU A 210 -6.97 17.61 19.76
N HIS A 211 -6.71 16.37 20.20
CA HIS A 211 -6.97 15.16 19.40
C HIS A 211 -8.46 15.07 19.03
N SER A 212 -9.34 15.27 20.02
CA SER A 212 -10.80 15.26 19.83
C SER A 212 -11.29 16.34 18.85
N CYS A 213 -10.72 17.56 18.92
CA CYS A 213 -10.99 18.67 18.01
C CYS A 213 -10.57 18.32 16.57
N LEU A 214 -9.33 17.83 16.40
CA LEU A 214 -8.79 17.42 15.10
C LEU A 214 -9.62 16.31 14.44
N LEU A 215 -9.99 15.27 15.20
CA LEU A 215 -10.87 14.20 14.70
C LEU A 215 -12.16 14.78 14.13
N THR A 216 -12.77 15.73 14.85
CA THR A 216 -14.03 16.36 14.42
C THR A 216 -13.85 17.18 13.15
N ILE A 217 -12.83 18.04 13.11
CA ILE A 217 -12.57 18.92 11.96
C ILE A 217 -12.25 18.10 10.70
N MET A 218 -11.29 17.17 10.81
CA MET A 218 -10.79 16.42 9.66
C MET A 218 -11.84 15.46 9.10
N THR A 219 -12.53 14.71 9.97
CA THR A 219 -13.58 13.79 9.49
C THR A 219 -14.77 14.52 8.88
N ASN A 220 -15.08 15.74 9.35
CA ASN A 220 -16.13 16.55 8.75
C ASN A 220 -15.72 17.08 7.36
N GLN A 221 -14.46 17.47 7.15
CA GLN A 221 -13.96 17.96 5.85
C GLN A 221 -14.07 16.92 4.72
N ILE A 222 -13.94 15.63 5.03
CA ILE A 222 -14.03 14.53 4.05
C ILE A 222 -15.24 13.61 4.27
N LYS A 223 -16.28 14.10 4.96
CA LYS A 223 -17.46 13.33 5.37
C LYS A 223 -18.08 12.51 4.24
N GLU A 224 -18.19 13.09 3.05
CA GLU A 224 -18.77 12.40 1.90
C GLU A 224 -17.93 11.20 1.45
N VAL A 225 -16.59 11.30 1.49
CA VAL A 225 -15.70 10.17 1.20
C VAL A 225 -15.75 9.11 2.29
N LEU A 226 -15.84 9.53 3.57
CA LEU A 226 -16.01 8.59 4.67
C LEU A 226 -17.30 7.76 4.51
N ASN A 227 -18.41 8.40 4.16
CA ASN A 227 -19.66 7.71 3.88
C ASN A 227 -19.53 6.69 2.74
N ILE A 228 -18.83 7.03 1.65
CA ILE A 228 -18.54 6.09 0.55
C ILE A 228 -17.74 4.88 1.04
N LEU A 229 -16.86 5.06 2.03
CA LEU A 229 -16.03 4.02 2.61
C LEU A 229 -16.70 3.27 3.77
N ASP A 230 -17.99 3.50 4.06
CA ASP A 230 -18.72 3.04 5.25
C ASP A 230 -18.05 3.43 6.59
N LEU A 231 -17.31 4.53 6.60
CA LEU A 231 -16.69 5.09 7.79
C LEU A 231 -17.57 6.20 8.36
N LYS A 232 -17.81 6.15 9.67
CA LYS A 232 -18.61 7.17 10.35
C LYS A 232 -17.74 8.39 10.67
N PRO A 233 -18.15 9.61 10.30
CA PRO A 233 -17.48 10.81 10.79
C PRO A 233 -17.63 10.89 12.31
N VAL A 234 -16.60 11.39 12.97
CA VAL A 234 -16.52 11.48 14.43
C VAL A 234 -16.81 12.92 14.82
N HIS A 235 -17.76 13.13 15.72
CA HIS A 235 -18.09 14.47 16.21
C HIS A 235 -18.07 14.48 17.73
N LEU A 236 -16.98 14.96 18.31
CA LEU A 236 -16.72 14.87 19.75
C LEU A 236 -16.85 16.21 20.47
N ASN A 237 -16.52 17.32 19.80
CA ASN A 237 -16.63 18.67 20.37
C ASN A 237 -16.80 19.74 19.28
N ASN A 238 -17.14 20.96 19.71
CA ASN A 238 -17.31 22.14 18.83
C ASN A 238 -16.14 23.14 18.94
N LYS A 239 -14.99 22.72 19.49
CA LYS A 239 -13.81 23.59 19.60
C LYS A 239 -13.20 23.82 18.22
N ARG A 240 -12.52 24.94 18.06
CA ARG A 240 -11.75 25.25 16.87
C ARG A 240 -10.26 25.08 17.16
N ILE A 241 -9.43 24.97 16.12
CA ILE A 241 -7.98 24.84 16.31
C ILE A 241 -7.40 26.08 16.98
N GLU A 242 -7.96 27.25 16.68
CA GLU A 242 -7.53 28.53 17.23
C GLU A 242 -7.72 28.61 18.76
N ASP A 243 -8.66 27.83 19.33
CA ASP A 243 -8.87 27.75 20.78
C ASP A 243 -7.67 27.14 21.52
N PHE A 244 -6.76 26.47 20.80
CA PHE A 244 -5.56 25.82 21.35
C PHE A 244 -4.28 26.66 21.19
N GLY A 245 -4.36 27.83 20.55
CA GLY A 245 -3.22 28.72 20.27
C GLY A 245 -2.83 28.74 18.79
N ASN A 246 -1.77 29.50 18.45
CA ASN A 246 -1.24 29.51 17.09
C ASN A 246 -0.47 28.23 16.75
N LYS A 247 -0.15 28.03 15.47
CA LYS A 247 0.56 26.85 14.95
C LYS A 247 1.84 26.57 15.74
N GLU A 248 2.67 27.59 15.94
CA GLU A 248 3.97 27.47 16.60
C GLU A 248 3.81 27.04 18.06
N TYR A 249 2.81 27.58 18.77
CA TYR A 249 2.48 27.21 20.14
C TYR A 249 2.02 25.76 20.25
N ILE A 250 1.09 25.33 19.38
CA ILE A 250 0.59 23.96 19.36
C ILE A 250 1.73 22.97 19.10
N ILE A 251 2.56 23.24 18.09
CA ILE A 251 3.71 22.39 17.75
C ILE A 251 4.73 22.34 18.89
N SER A 252 5.01 23.46 19.55
CA SER A 252 5.90 23.52 20.72
C SER A 252 5.39 22.64 21.86
N LYS A 253 4.09 22.74 22.19
CA LYS A 253 3.46 21.88 23.20
C LYS A 253 3.53 20.40 22.85
N LEU A 254 3.25 20.04 21.59
CA LEU A 254 3.35 18.65 21.12
C LEU A 254 4.78 18.10 21.22
N ASN A 255 5.79 18.90 20.87
CA ASN A 255 7.19 18.49 21.00
C ASN A 255 7.59 18.27 22.48
N GLN A 256 7.08 19.10 23.39
CA GLN A 256 7.31 18.95 24.84
C GLN A 256 6.66 17.66 25.40
N GLU A 257 5.44 17.34 24.95
CA GLU A 257 4.80 16.08 25.35
C GLU A 257 5.53 14.88 24.74
N LEU A 258 5.93 14.96 23.47
CA LEU A 258 6.70 13.92 22.79
C LEU A 258 8.03 13.61 23.50
N SER A 259 8.74 14.62 24.03
CA SER A 259 10.02 14.41 24.71
C SER A 259 9.89 13.75 26.08
N SER A 260 8.68 13.71 26.65
CA SER A 260 8.38 13.07 27.94
C SER A 260 7.52 11.82 27.82
N GLN A 261 7.12 11.44 26.60
CA GLN A 261 6.31 10.27 26.32
C GLN A 261 7.19 9.11 25.87
N PHE A 262 7.13 7.97 26.58
CA PHE A 262 7.91 6.77 26.26
C PHE A 262 7.07 5.64 25.66
N ILE A 263 5.74 5.77 25.69
CA ILE A 263 4.82 4.78 25.14
C ILE A 263 4.71 4.98 23.62
N THR A 264 5.11 3.98 22.83
CA THR A 264 5.19 4.06 21.36
C THR A 264 3.89 4.53 20.71
N TYR A 265 2.75 3.89 21.00
CA TYR A 265 1.49 4.28 20.36
C TYR A 265 1.07 5.72 20.71
N LYS A 266 1.44 6.21 21.90
CA LYS A 266 1.19 7.60 22.32
C LYS A 266 2.09 8.57 21.57
N GLN A 267 3.36 8.21 21.35
CA GLN A 267 4.27 8.98 20.50
C GLN A 267 3.73 9.05 19.07
N ASP A 268 3.32 7.91 18.48
CA ASP A 268 2.76 7.84 17.13
C ASP A 268 1.51 8.72 16.99
N THR A 269 0.63 8.69 17.99
CA THR A 269 -0.58 9.53 18.05
C THR A 269 -0.23 11.02 18.09
N LEU A 270 0.74 11.43 18.91
CA LEU A 270 1.20 12.83 18.98
C LEU A 270 1.88 13.28 17.68
N MET A 271 2.67 12.41 17.05
CA MET A 271 3.27 12.69 15.73
C MET A 271 2.21 12.81 14.64
N LEU A 272 1.15 12.01 14.69
CA LEU A 272 0.00 12.11 13.80
C LEU A 272 -0.77 13.41 13.99
N ILE A 273 -1.08 13.78 15.24
CA ILE A 273 -1.69 15.06 15.60
C ILE A 273 -0.85 16.23 15.05
N LYS A 274 0.48 16.19 15.24
CA LYS A 274 1.40 17.20 14.73
C LYS A 274 1.34 17.34 13.21
N ARG A 275 1.35 16.22 12.48
CA ARG A 275 1.20 16.20 11.00
C ARG A 275 -0.14 16.80 10.56
N CYS A 276 -1.23 16.47 11.26
CA CYS A 276 -2.56 17.01 10.98
C CYS A 276 -2.62 18.53 11.17
N ILE A 277 -2.00 19.07 12.21
CA ILE A 277 -1.93 20.52 12.45
C ILE A 277 -1.16 21.22 11.33
N GLN A 278 -0.03 20.65 10.91
CA GLN A 278 0.73 21.20 9.78
C GLN A 278 -0.14 21.27 8.53
N GLU A 279 -0.79 20.15 8.16
CA GLU A 279 -1.69 20.08 7.00
C GLU A 279 -2.80 21.13 7.05
N ILE A 280 -3.54 21.23 8.16
CA ILE A 280 -4.68 22.16 8.27
C ILE A 280 -4.22 23.62 8.12
N THR A 281 -3.06 23.96 8.68
CA THR A 281 -2.52 25.33 8.59
C THR A 281 -1.91 25.66 7.24
N ASP A 282 -1.32 24.67 6.56
CA ASP A 282 -0.65 24.85 5.27
C ASP A 282 -1.63 24.71 4.09
N ALA A 283 -2.79 24.06 4.30
CA ALA A 283 -3.86 23.92 3.31
C ALA A 283 -4.41 25.26 2.78
N ASN A 284 -4.20 26.37 3.49
CA ASN A 284 -4.55 27.71 3.01
C ASN A 284 -3.66 28.21 1.85
N ILE A 285 -2.55 27.51 1.51
CA ILE A 285 -1.50 28.08 0.68
C ILE A 285 -1.40 27.49 -0.74
N SER A 286 -1.84 26.26 -1.06
CA SER A 286 -1.74 25.83 -2.48
C SER A 286 -2.46 24.58 -2.99
N ASN A 287 -2.84 23.57 -2.21
CA ASN A 287 -3.28 22.31 -2.84
C ASN A 287 -4.68 21.84 -2.36
N ASN A 288 -5.72 22.21 -3.10
CA ASN A 288 -7.08 21.65 -3.00
C ASN A 288 -7.16 20.17 -3.45
N ILE A 289 -6.03 19.45 -3.47
CA ILE A 289 -5.93 18.08 -3.96
C ILE A 289 -5.60 17.15 -2.81
N SER A 290 -6.46 16.15 -2.59
CA SER A 290 -6.27 15.12 -1.58
C SER A 290 -6.57 13.75 -2.15
N PHE A 291 -5.82 12.71 -1.78
CA PHE A 291 -5.96 11.41 -2.45
C PHE A 291 -5.56 10.20 -1.60
N ILE A 292 -6.16 9.05 -1.88
CA ILE A 292 -5.75 7.75 -1.36
C ILE A 292 -5.78 6.72 -2.48
N GLY A 293 -4.69 5.99 -2.67
CA GLY A 293 -4.53 5.13 -3.84
C GLY A 293 -3.07 4.98 -4.24
N THR A 294 -2.82 4.46 -5.43
CA THR A 294 -1.47 4.21 -5.96
C THR A 294 -1.42 4.49 -7.46
N ASN A 295 -0.27 4.93 -7.95
CA ASN A 295 0.06 5.02 -9.37
C ASN A 295 0.77 3.77 -9.91
N ASN A 296 1.12 2.82 -9.03
CA ASN A 296 1.79 1.57 -9.36
C ASN A 296 0.92 0.39 -8.89
N PHE A 297 -0.31 0.28 -9.41
CA PHE A 297 -1.21 -0.81 -9.04
C PHE A 297 -0.68 -2.19 -9.50
N ASN A 298 0.23 -2.20 -10.48
CA ASN A 298 0.97 -3.39 -10.87
C ASN A 298 1.76 -4.00 -9.70
N LEU A 299 2.39 -3.19 -8.85
CA LEU A 299 3.13 -3.69 -7.68
C LEU A 299 2.18 -4.22 -6.60
N VAL A 300 1.00 -3.60 -6.46
CA VAL A 300 -0.06 -4.10 -5.58
C VAL A 300 -0.54 -5.47 -6.07
N TRP A 301 -0.73 -5.63 -7.38
CA TRP A 301 -1.09 -6.92 -7.97
C TRP A 301 -0.02 -8.00 -7.78
N GLU A 302 1.26 -7.65 -7.99
CA GLU A 302 2.39 -8.53 -7.73
C GLU A 302 2.41 -9.01 -6.28
N ASP A 303 2.23 -8.10 -5.31
CA ASP A 303 2.19 -8.46 -3.89
C ASP A 303 0.95 -9.31 -3.53
N VAL A 304 -0.21 -9.03 -4.14
CA VAL A 304 -1.42 -9.85 -4.00
C VAL A 304 -1.14 -11.28 -4.42
N CYS A 305 -0.58 -11.48 -5.62
CA CYS A 305 -0.23 -12.80 -6.12
C CYS A 305 0.85 -13.45 -5.25
N SER A 306 1.88 -12.70 -4.85
CA SER A 306 2.98 -13.19 -4.00
C SER A 306 2.49 -13.73 -2.66
N VAL A 307 1.57 -13.05 -1.99
CA VAL A 307 0.97 -13.53 -0.74
C VAL A 307 0.07 -14.73 -0.99
N VAL A 308 -0.89 -14.64 -1.92
CA VAL A 308 -1.88 -15.71 -2.12
C VAL A 308 -1.24 -17.00 -2.61
N PHE A 309 -0.25 -16.94 -3.51
CA PHE A 309 0.48 -18.11 -4.01
C PHE A 309 1.63 -18.57 -3.10
N ASN A 310 1.75 -18.04 -1.89
CA ASN A 310 2.78 -18.42 -0.91
C ASN A 310 4.20 -18.35 -1.50
N ASN A 311 4.59 -17.16 -1.96
CA ASN A 311 5.90 -16.95 -2.54
C ASN A 311 7.05 -17.33 -1.59
N CYS A 312 7.89 -18.24 -2.04
CA CYS A 312 9.03 -18.78 -1.31
C CYS A 312 10.37 -18.18 -1.74
N ILE A 313 10.40 -17.23 -2.69
CA ILE A 313 11.64 -16.72 -3.32
C ILE A 313 12.71 -16.23 -2.33
N ASN A 314 12.30 -15.71 -1.17
CA ASN A 314 13.19 -15.21 -0.11
C ASN A 314 13.37 -16.20 1.06
N LYS A 315 12.92 -17.45 0.93
CA LYS A 315 13.13 -18.49 1.94
C LYS A 315 14.46 -19.22 1.69
N PRO A 316 15.21 -19.58 2.73
CA PRO A 316 16.36 -20.48 2.63
C PRO A 316 15.98 -21.81 2.01
N ILE A 317 16.82 -22.36 1.12
CA ILE A 317 16.57 -23.69 0.52
C ILE A 317 16.54 -24.81 1.56
N LYS A 318 17.25 -24.62 2.68
CA LYS A 318 17.36 -25.59 3.78
C LYS A 318 16.04 -25.79 4.52
N ASP A 319 15.15 -24.78 4.51
CA ASP A 319 13.81 -24.88 5.10
C ASP A 319 12.93 -25.92 4.40
N PHE A 320 13.32 -26.31 3.18
CA PHE A 320 12.68 -27.36 2.38
C PHE A 320 13.49 -28.65 2.32
N GLU A 321 14.56 -28.78 3.13
CA GLU A 321 15.50 -29.90 3.11
C GLU A 321 16.21 -30.09 1.75
N PHE A 322 16.40 -29.00 1.00
CA PHE A 322 17.08 -29.02 -0.30
C PHE A 322 18.55 -28.62 -0.21
N SER A 323 19.30 -29.01 -1.23
CA SER A 323 20.73 -28.69 -1.41
C SER A 323 20.99 -28.16 -2.82
N TYR A 324 22.11 -27.45 -3.02
CA TYR A 324 22.49 -26.97 -4.35
C TYR A 324 24.01 -27.02 -4.54
N TYR A 325 24.51 -27.90 -5.41
CA TYR A 325 25.96 -28.16 -5.50
C TYR A 325 26.76 -26.94 -5.95
N LYS A 326 26.14 -26.02 -6.70
CA LYS A 326 26.82 -24.79 -7.15
C LYS A 326 27.06 -23.81 -6.01
N ASN A 327 26.37 -23.95 -4.87
CA ASN A 327 26.51 -23.07 -3.73
C ASN A 327 26.05 -23.73 -2.41
N ASN A 328 27.01 -24.19 -1.61
CA ASN A 328 26.75 -24.94 -0.37
C ASN A 328 26.48 -24.05 0.85
N LYS A 329 26.09 -22.78 0.67
CA LYS A 329 25.77 -21.88 1.80
C LYS A 329 24.49 -22.34 2.49
N GLU A 330 24.55 -22.51 3.82
CA GLU A 330 23.38 -22.93 4.60
C GLU A 330 22.22 -21.93 4.54
N SER A 331 22.53 -20.64 4.39
CA SER A 331 21.55 -19.55 4.30
C SER A 331 21.21 -19.18 2.85
N LEU A 332 21.46 -20.07 1.87
CA LEU A 332 21.20 -19.78 0.46
C LEU A 332 19.70 -19.59 0.24
N LEU A 333 19.29 -18.42 -0.25
CA LEU A 333 17.90 -18.17 -0.58
C LEU A 333 17.54 -18.77 -1.94
N LEU A 334 16.26 -19.11 -2.16
CA LEU A 334 15.78 -19.55 -3.47
C LEU A 334 16.11 -18.53 -4.59
N SER A 335 16.02 -17.23 -4.29
CA SER A 335 16.40 -16.15 -5.20
C SER A 335 17.88 -16.15 -5.63
N GLU A 336 18.75 -16.76 -4.84
CA GLU A 336 20.19 -16.81 -5.09
C GLU A 336 20.62 -18.01 -5.94
N ILE A 337 19.68 -18.91 -6.29
CA ILE A 337 19.90 -19.98 -7.28
C ILE A 337 20.24 -19.40 -8.65
N ILE A 338 19.64 -18.25 -8.97
CA ILE A 338 19.84 -17.56 -10.25
C ILE A 338 21.19 -16.83 -10.24
N ALA A 339 22.14 -17.34 -11.01
CA ALA A 339 23.50 -16.83 -11.06
C ALA A 339 23.58 -15.34 -11.47
N LYS A 340 24.47 -14.59 -10.81
CA LYS A 340 24.77 -13.20 -11.16
C LYS A 340 25.68 -13.13 -12.40
N PRO A 341 25.50 -12.14 -13.29
CA PRO A 341 26.37 -11.97 -14.46
C PRO A 341 27.84 -11.71 -14.10
N ASN A 342 28.75 -12.31 -14.87
CA ASN A 342 30.20 -12.10 -14.77
C ASN A 342 30.70 -11.16 -15.87
N TRP A 343 31.48 -10.15 -15.49
CA TRP A 343 32.08 -9.15 -16.39
C TRP A 343 33.60 -9.30 -16.40
N LYS A 344 34.17 -9.70 -17.53
CA LYS A 344 35.61 -9.89 -17.68
C LYS A 344 36.26 -8.64 -18.28
N HIS A 345 37.15 -7.99 -17.54
CA HIS A 345 37.96 -6.90 -18.07
C HIS A 345 39.13 -7.46 -18.88
N ILE A 346 39.09 -7.28 -20.21
CA ILE A 346 40.01 -7.90 -21.18
C ILE A 346 41.48 -7.66 -20.84
N LYS A 347 41.88 -6.42 -20.55
CA LYS A 347 43.31 -6.08 -20.33
C LYS A 347 43.89 -6.68 -19.06
N SER A 348 43.12 -6.71 -17.98
CA SER A 348 43.60 -7.24 -16.69
C SER A 348 43.24 -8.71 -16.47
N ASN A 349 42.42 -9.30 -17.35
CA ASN A 349 41.73 -10.57 -17.16
C ASN A 349 40.86 -10.70 -15.89
N LYS A 350 40.73 -9.65 -15.07
CA LYS A 350 39.91 -9.61 -13.87
C LYS A 350 38.42 -9.82 -14.20
N VAL A 351 37.76 -10.69 -13.45
CA VAL A 351 36.31 -10.93 -13.52
C VAL A 351 35.62 -10.22 -12.36
N HIS A 352 34.58 -9.47 -12.66
CA HIS A 352 33.72 -8.77 -11.71
C HIS A 352 32.33 -9.41 -11.74
N ILE A 353 31.79 -9.74 -10.57
CA ILE A 353 30.44 -10.27 -10.44
C ILE A 353 29.48 -9.09 -10.25
N ALA A 354 28.43 -9.02 -11.05
CA ALA A 354 27.42 -7.97 -10.91
C ALA A 354 26.66 -8.10 -9.58
N ASN A 355 26.12 -6.99 -9.06
CA ASN A 355 25.40 -7.02 -7.78
C ASN A 355 23.99 -7.61 -7.89
N LYS A 356 23.35 -7.47 -9.07
CA LYS A 356 21.97 -7.87 -9.36
C LYS A 356 21.93 -9.07 -10.31
N THR A 357 20.85 -9.84 -10.22
CA THR A 357 20.51 -10.95 -11.12
C THR A 357 19.04 -10.82 -11.55
N LEU A 358 18.59 -11.72 -12.42
CA LEU A 358 17.18 -11.91 -12.76
C LEU A 358 16.37 -12.27 -11.50
N LYS A 359 15.19 -11.65 -11.33
CA LYS A 359 14.34 -11.84 -10.16
C LYS A 359 12.94 -12.27 -10.60
N PRO A 360 12.55 -13.54 -10.41
CA PRO A 360 11.17 -13.94 -10.63
C PRO A 360 10.27 -13.31 -9.57
N ASP A 361 9.04 -13.01 -9.93
CA ASP A 361 8.08 -12.45 -8.99
C ASP A 361 7.71 -13.48 -7.93
N ILE A 362 7.37 -14.71 -8.36
CA ILE A 362 6.82 -15.73 -7.48
C ILE A 362 7.41 -17.11 -7.82
N ILE A 363 8.00 -17.73 -6.80
CA ILE A 363 8.37 -19.15 -6.81
C ILE A 363 7.63 -19.84 -5.69
N THR A 364 6.79 -20.81 -6.02
CA THR A 364 6.06 -21.61 -5.03
C THR A 364 6.60 -23.01 -5.04
N ILE A 365 6.85 -23.57 -3.86
CA ILE A 365 7.22 -24.97 -3.70
C ILE A 365 6.22 -25.64 -2.77
N ASN A 366 5.57 -26.70 -3.27
CA ASN A 366 4.65 -27.52 -2.49
C ASN A 366 4.80 -28.99 -2.89
N ASN A 367 4.97 -29.91 -1.94
CA ASN A 367 5.06 -31.36 -2.21
C ASN A 367 6.04 -31.73 -3.35
N LYS A 368 7.26 -31.17 -3.34
CA LYS A 368 8.27 -31.31 -4.41
C LYS A 368 7.79 -30.88 -5.81
N GLN A 369 6.79 -30.02 -5.89
CA GLN A 369 6.36 -29.35 -7.10
C GLN A 369 6.80 -27.89 -7.04
N LEU A 370 7.48 -27.42 -8.07
CA LEU A 370 7.94 -26.04 -8.21
C LEU A 370 7.13 -25.35 -9.31
N SER A 371 6.50 -24.25 -8.92
CA SER A 371 5.77 -23.38 -9.83
C SER A 371 6.47 -22.03 -9.96
N ILE A 372 6.60 -21.57 -11.19
CA ILE A 372 7.21 -20.30 -11.55
C ILE A 372 6.13 -19.39 -12.11
N TYR A 373 5.85 -18.31 -11.41
CA TYR A 373 4.82 -17.35 -11.81
C TYR A 373 5.39 -15.94 -11.91
N ASP A 374 4.89 -15.20 -12.89
CA ASP A 374 5.20 -13.79 -13.09
C ASP A 374 3.88 -13.02 -13.19
N ALA A 375 3.70 -12.04 -12.29
CA ALA A 375 2.45 -11.34 -12.12
C ALA A 375 2.41 -10.15 -13.06
N LYS A 376 1.50 -10.19 -14.02
CA LYS A 376 1.40 -9.19 -15.10
C LYS A 376 0.12 -8.39 -14.95
N TYR A 377 0.24 -7.08 -14.82
CA TYR A 377 -0.92 -6.18 -14.70
C TYR A 377 -1.34 -5.65 -16.07
N TYR A 378 -1.91 -6.55 -16.90
CA TYR A 378 -2.37 -6.25 -18.26
C TYR A 378 -3.84 -6.60 -18.40
N LYS A 379 -4.54 -5.90 -19.30
CA LYS A 379 -5.88 -6.31 -19.76
C LYS A 379 -5.74 -7.02 -21.11
N LEU A 380 -5.15 -8.21 -21.07
CA LEU A 380 -4.85 -9.01 -22.24
C LEU A 380 -6.12 -9.44 -22.96
N ILE A 381 -6.11 -9.28 -24.29
CA ILE A 381 -7.12 -9.85 -25.18
C ILE A 381 -6.43 -10.90 -26.03
N LEU A 382 -6.85 -12.14 -25.89
CA LEU A 382 -6.43 -13.27 -26.71
C LEU A 382 -7.67 -14.07 -27.11
N ASN A 383 -8.01 -14.02 -28.40
CA ASN A 383 -9.10 -14.80 -28.98
C ASN A 383 -8.76 -15.19 -30.43
N GLU A 384 -9.69 -15.83 -31.13
CA GLU A 384 -9.50 -16.31 -32.51
C GLU A 384 -9.11 -15.21 -33.51
N ASN A 385 -9.50 -13.96 -33.24
CA ASN A 385 -9.38 -12.85 -34.19
C ASN A 385 -8.28 -11.86 -33.83
N GLU A 386 -7.94 -11.71 -32.55
CA GLU A 386 -6.99 -10.69 -32.11
C GLU A 386 -6.17 -11.06 -30.87
N LEU A 387 -4.95 -10.52 -30.86
CA LEU A 387 -4.02 -10.49 -29.73
C LEU A 387 -3.69 -9.01 -29.43
N LYS A 388 -3.99 -8.54 -28.21
CA LYS A 388 -3.70 -7.16 -27.77
C LYS A 388 -3.33 -7.09 -26.30
N ASN A 389 -2.62 -6.03 -25.91
CA ASN A 389 -2.22 -5.75 -24.52
C ASN A 389 -1.47 -6.94 -23.90
N TYR A 390 -0.55 -7.52 -24.66
CA TYR A 390 0.23 -8.68 -24.24
C TYR A 390 1.58 -8.25 -23.62
N PRO A 391 2.15 -9.08 -22.73
CA PRO A 391 3.49 -8.84 -22.21
C PRO A 391 4.52 -8.73 -23.32
N ALA A 392 5.50 -7.83 -23.15
CA ALA A 392 6.53 -7.63 -24.16
C ALA A 392 7.38 -8.89 -24.35
N VAL A 393 8.06 -9.02 -25.49
CA VAL A 393 8.96 -10.16 -25.79
C VAL A 393 10.01 -10.35 -24.68
N ASN A 394 10.47 -9.25 -24.08
CA ASN A 394 11.41 -9.29 -22.96
C ASN A 394 10.85 -10.03 -21.73
N ASP A 395 9.55 -9.93 -21.46
CA ASP A 395 8.90 -10.66 -20.36
C ASP A 395 8.81 -12.15 -20.67
N VAL A 396 8.46 -12.50 -21.92
CA VAL A 396 8.45 -13.90 -22.39
C VAL A 396 9.83 -14.54 -22.25
N ILE A 397 10.89 -13.85 -22.68
CA ILE A 397 12.27 -14.33 -22.57
C ILE A 397 12.68 -14.49 -21.10
N LYS A 398 12.40 -13.49 -20.24
CA LYS A 398 12.71 -13.58 -18.80
C LYS A 398 12.05 -14.79 -18.15
N GLN A 399 10.79 -15.05 -18.48
CA GLN A 399 10.03 -16.15 -17.91
C GLN A 399 10.64 -17.52 -18.26
N TYR A 400 11.07 -17.71 -19.51
CA TYR A 400 11.84 -18.90 -19.89
C TYR A 400 13.18 -19.00 -19.18
N LEU A 401 13.90 -17.88 -19.03
CA LEU A 401 15.18 -17.85 -18.31
C LEU A 401 15.03 -18.18 -16.83
N TYR A 402 13.92 -17.81 -16.19
CA TYR A 402 13.62 -18.25 -14.83
C TYR A 402 13.51 -19.78 -14.78
N GLN A 403 12.72 -20.39 -15.68
CA GLN A 403 12.64 -21.86 -15.72
C GLN A 403 14.02 -22.49 -15.90
N VAL A 404 14.80 -22.03 -16.88
CA VAL A 404 16.17 -22.51 -17.12
C VAL A 404 17.04 -22.43 -15.86
N ALA A 405 16.96 -21.33 -15.11
CA ALA A 405 17.76 -21.14 -13.90
C ALA A 405 17.45 -22.15 -12.79
N TYR A 406 16.21 -22.68 -12.72
CA TYR A 406 15.80 -23.64 -11.70
C TYR A 406 15.91 -25.11 -12.13
N ILE A 407 16.25 -25.43 -13.40
CA ILE A 407 16.29 -26.82 -13.88
C ILE A 407 17.28 -27.69 -13.11
N ASP A 408 18.52 -27.23 -12.97
CA ASP A 408 19.56 -28.01 -12.30
C ASP A 408 19.20 -28.22 -10.83
N PHE A 409 18.81 -27.14 -10.16
CA PHE A 409 18.30 -27.18 -8.78
C PHE A 409 17.13 -28.14 -8.62
N ALA A 410 16.18 -28.15 -9.55
CA ALA A 410 15.03 -29.03 -9.49
C ALA A 410 15.43 -30.51 -9.67
N LYS A 411 16.32 -30.81 -10.63
CA LYS A 411 16.86 -32.16 -10.86
C LYS A 411 17.63 -32.68 -9.64
N GLU A 412 18.44 -31.85 -9.00
CA GLU A 412 19.24 -32.21 -7.82
C GLU A 412 18.39 -32.60 -6.60
N ASN A 413 17.18 -32.06 -6.48
CA ASN A 413 16.33 -32.21 -5.30
C ASN A 413 15.06 -33.06 -5.56
N ASP A 414 15.00 -33.74 -6.70
CA ASP A 414 13.83 -34.51 -7.17
C ASP A 414 12.54 -33.65 -7.21
N ILE A 415 12.67 -32.39 -7.60
CA ILE A 415 11.56 -31.44 -7.72
C ILE A 415 11.04 -31.46 -9.15
N THR A 416 9.72 -31.52 -9.31
CA THR A 416 9.06 -31.41 -10.61
C THR A 416 8.65 -29.96 -10.85
N ILE A 417 9.13 -29.33 -11.92
CA ILE A 417 8.62 -28.03 -12.34
C ILE A 417 7.23 -28.22 -12.97
N THR A 418 6.18 -27.83 -12.25
CA THR A 418 4.78 -28.11 -12.65
C THR A 418 4.17 -26.98 -13.46
N ASN A 419 4.47 -25.73 -13.12
CA ASN A 419 3.84 -24.58 -13.76
C ASN A 419 4.87 -23.53 -14.15
N ASN A 420 4.64 -22.93 -15.32
CA ASN A 420 5.33 -21.76 -15.80
C ASN A 420 4.26 -20.85 -16.40
N ALA A 421 3.90 -19.75 -15.74
CA ALA A 421 2.72 -18.98 -16.17
C ALA A 421 2.79 -17.47 -15.86
N PHE A 422 2.13 -16.69 -16.69
CA PHE A 422 1.75 -15.31 -16.37
C PHE A 422 0.43 -15.28 -15.60
N LEU A 423 0.40 -14.49 -14.52
CA LEU A 423 -0.79 -14.28 -13.68
C LEU A 423 -1.33 -12.87 -13.89
N MET A 424 -2.49 -12.74 -14.51
CA MET A 424 -3.12 -11.45 -14.82
C MET A 424 -4.48 -11.32 -14.14
N PRO A 425 -4.93 -10.11 -13.77
CA PRO A 425 -6.22 -9.92 -13.12
C PRO A 425 -7.37 -9.93 -14.13
N ILE A 426 -8.54 -10.44 -13.73
CA ILE A 426 -9.79 -10.30 -14.47
C ILE A 426 -10.97 -10.04 -13.52
N ASP A 427 -11.94 -9.24 -13.98
CA ASP A 427 -13.25 -9.08 -13.34
C ASP A 427 -14.18 -10.24 -13.72
N ALA A 428 -13.82 -11.44 -13.27
CA ALA A 428 -14.61 -12.66 -13.41
C ALA A 428 -14.72 -13.39 -12.07
N ASN A 429 -15.52 -14.46 -12.03
CA ASN A 429 -15.71 -15.28 -10.84
C ASN A 429 -14.84 -16.55 -10.83
N THR A 430 -14.25 -16.93 -11.97
CA THR A 430 -13.46 -18.15 -12.12
C THR A 430 -12.10 -17.82 -12.74
N VAL A 431 -11.16 -18.73 -12.58
CA VAL A 431 -9.87 -18.71 -13.26
C VAL A 431 -10.09 -19.04 -14.73
N LEU A 432 -9.47 -18.28 -15.63
CA LEU A 432 -9.49 -18.55 -17.07
C LEU A 432 -8.08 -18.81 -17.56
N ASN A 433 -7.83 -20.01 -18.09
CA ASN A 433 -6.64 -20.26 -18.90
C ASN A 433 -7.00 -19.93 -20.35
N ILE A 434 -6.51 -18.80 -20.84
CA ILE A 434 -6.87 -18.26 -22.17
C ILE A 434 -5.88 -18.68 -23.27
N GLY A 435 -4.82 -19.39 -22.92
CA GLY A 435 -3.82 -19.87 -23.88
C GLY A 435 -2.43 -19.98 -23.27
N ASN A 436 -1.45 -20.19 -24.14
CA ASN A 436 -0.05 -20.21 -23.78
C ASN A 436 0.80 -19.48 -24.82
N VAL A 437 1.96 -18.98 -24.39
CA VAL A 437 2.95 -18.35 -25.25
C VAL A 437 4.13 -19.30 -25.40
N ASN A 438 4.58 -19.48 -26.63
CA ASN A 438 5.83 -20.12 -26.97
C ASN A 438 6.71 -19.19 -27.82
N ILE A 439 8.01 -19.44 -27.83
CA ILE A 439 8.93 -18.73 -28.71
C ILE A 439 9.91 -19.70 -29.35
N ASP A 440 9.85 -19.80 -30.67
CA ASP A 440 10.73 -20.67 -31.48
C ASP A 440 12.09 -19.99 -31.77
N LEU A 441 12.65 -19.29 -30.77
CA LEU A 441 13.89 -18.53 -30.93
C LEU A 441 15.12 -19.25 -30.34
N LEU A 442 14.90 -20.27 -29.51
CA LEU A 442 15.96 -20.87 -28.73
C LEU A 442 15.83 -22.40 -28.77
N VAL A 443 16.80 -23.00 -29.43
CA VAL A 443 17.22 -24.41 -29.30
C VAL A 443 17.69 -24.62 -27.85
N PHE A 444 16.78 -24.58 -26.88
CA PHE A 444 17.00 -25.10 -25.52
C PHE A 444 16.86 -26.65 -25.55
N ASN A 445 17.43 -27.27 -26.59
CA ASN A 445 17.07 -28.61 -27.11
C ASN A 445 17.34 -29.79 -26.16
N GLU A 446 17.85 -29.56 -24.95
CA GLU A 446 18.09 -30.64 -24.00
C GLU A 446 17.07 -30.68 -22.85
N ASN A 447 16.24 -29.64 -22.67
CA ASN A 447 15.57 -29.42 -21.39
C ASN A 447 14.02 -29.38 -21.39
N ASN A 448 13.34 -29.68 -22.50
CA ASN A 448 11.86 -29.72 -22.60
C ASN A 448 11.16 -28.63 -21.77
N LEU A 449 11.47 -27.37 -22.09
CA LEU A 449 10.87 -26.23 -21.39
C LEU A 449 9.35 -26.23 -21.55
N LYS A 450 8.64 -25.76 -20.52
CA LYS A 450 7.18 -25.68 -20.56
C LYS A 450 6.78 -24.42 -21.30
N ASN A 451 5.70 -24.48 -22.07
CA ASN A 451 5.06 -23.26 -22.56
C ASN A 451 4.65 -22.38 -21.37
N ILE A 452 4.59 -21.08 -21.61
CA ILE A 452 4.17 -20.12 -20.57
C ILE A 452 2.64 -20.03 -20.65
N ASP A 453 1.95 -20.60 -19.67
CA ASP A 453 0.50 -20.50 -19.58
C ASP A 453 0.08 -19.06 -19.27
N VAL A 454 -1.10 -18.67 -19.74
CA VAL A 454 -1.67 -17.35 -19.47
C VAL A 454 -2.94 -17.52 -18.65
N LEU A 455 -2.84 -17.19 -17.36
CA LEU A 455 -3.87 -17.42 -16.37
C LEU A 455 -4.47 -16.08 -15.93
N LEU A 456 -5.75 -15.90 -16.20
CA LEU A 456 -6.52 -14.77 -15.71
C LEU A 456 -7.17 -15.15 -14.37
N LEU A 457 -6.84 -14.41 -13.32
CA LEU A 457 -7.25 -14.69 -11.95
C LEU A 457 -8.41 -13.76 -11.52
N PRO A 458 -9.47 -14.31 -10.89
CA PRO A 458 -10.61 -13.53 -10.44
C PRO A 458 -10.21 -12.54 -9.35
N CYS A 459 -10.14 -11.24 -9.68
CA CYS A 459 -9.51 -10.24 -8.82
C CYS A 459 -10.20 -10.10 -7.45
N LYS A 460 -11.54 -10.19 -7.42
CA LYS A 460 -12.33 -10.11 -6.18
C LYS A 460 -11.97 -11.22 -5.18
N LYS A 461 -11.73 -12.44 -5.67
CA LYS A 461 -11.31 -13.58 -4.83
C LYS A 461 -9.87 -13.42 -4.37
N MET A 462 -8.97 -13.03 -5.29
CA MET A 462 -7.56 -12.75 -4.98
C MET A 462 -7.43 -11.67 -3.91
N PHE A 463 -8.17 -10.57 -4.03
CA PHE A 463 -8.19 -9.49 -3.04
C PHE A 463 -8.75 -9.94 -1.69
N LYS A 464 -9.83 -10.72 -1.67
CA LYS A 464 -10.40 -11.28 -0.43
C LYS A 464 -9.37 -12.15 0.29
N ARG A 465 -8.75 -13.08 -0.42
CA ARG A 465 -7.70 -13.96 0.13
C ARG A 465 -6.49 -13.17 0.61
N TYR A 466 -6.02 -12.21 -0.20
CA TYR A 466 -4.94 -11.30 0.18
C TYR A 466 -5.25 -10.59 1.49
N LEU A 467 -6.42 -9.94 1.62
CA LEU A 467 -6.81 -9.22 2.83
C LEU A 467 -6.83 -10.14 4.06
N ASN A 468 -7.31 -11.37 3.90
CA ASN A 468 -7.41 -12.37 4.97
C ASN A 468 -6.11 -13.18 5.22
N ASN A 469 -5.03 -12.94 4.48
CA ASN A 469 -3.81 -13.76 4.49
C ASN A 469 -4.06 -15.25 4.17
N GLN A 470 -5.04 -15.53 3.31
CA GLN A 470 -5.36 -16.89 2.88
C GLN A 470 -4.49 -17.30 1.69
N LEU A 471 -3.77 -18.40 1.84
CA LEU A 471 -2.90 -18.97 0.81
C LEU A 471 -3.70 -19.96 -0.04
N ILE A 472 -3.26 -20.21 -1.27
CA ILE A 472 -3.72 -21.34 -2.09
C ILE A 472 -2.60 -22.37 -2.23
N THR A 473 -2.99 -23.64 -2.29
CA THR A 473 -2.08 -24.73 -2.66
C THR A 473 -2.30 -25.18 -4.10
N ASN A 474 -3.51 -24.98 -4.62
CA ASN A 474 -3.91 -25.25 -5.99
C ASN A 474 -4.75 -24.10 -6.54
N ILE A 475 -4.50 -23.72 -7.79
CA ILE A 475 -5.24 -22.64 -8.47
C ILE A 475 -6.74 -22.94 -8.58
N LYS A 476 -7.14 -24.22 -8.62
CA LYS A 476 -8.54 -24.65 -8.67
C LYS A 476 -9.35 -24.23 -7.43
N GLU A 477 -8.68 -23.99 -6.30
CA GLU A 477 -9.34 -23.46 -5.09
C GLU A 477 -10.02 -22.10 -5.35
N LEU A 478 -9.59 -21.36 -6.37
CA LEU A 478 -10.21 -20.10 -6.76
C LEU A 478 -11.52 -20.31 -7.54
N ASP A 479 -11.80 -21.49 -8.06
CA ASP A 479 -13.06 -21.80 -8.76
C ASP A 479 -14.15 -22.30 -7.81
N ASP A 480 -13.76 -22.92 -6.69
CA ASP A 480 -14.66 -23.55 -5.71
C ASP A 480 -15.25 -22.57 -4.66
N GLU A 481 -14.80 -21.31 -4.65
CA GLU A 481 -15.27 -20.22 -3.75
C GLU A 481 -16.42 -19.37 -4.32
#